data_AF-A0A2I7QF43-F1
#
_entry.id   AF-A0A2I7QF43-F1
#
_cell.length_a   1.000
_cell.length_b   1.000
_cell.length_c   1.000
_cell.angle_alpha   90.00
_cell.angle_beta   90.00
_cell.angle_gamma   90.00
#
_symmetry.space_group_name_H-M   'P 1'
#
loop_
_entity.id
_entity.type
_entity.pdbx_description
1 polymer ?
#
loop_
_entity_poly.entity_id
_entity_poly.type
_entity_poly.pdbx_seq_one_letter_code
_entity_poly.pdbx_strand_id
1 'polypeptide(L)' 'MLSPNTDFNVMVWVKNGLQLFHEMSYQDSLKIKLEMIVEIKDGYNVLYNNQNYWLPKNIDPSFKK' A
#
# COMPACT_ATOMS: atom_id res chain seq x y z
N MET A 1 -19.07 -3.82 -15.38
CA MET A 1 -17.83 -4.27 -16.06
C MET A 1 -16.71 -3.36 -15.59
N LEU A 2 -15.77 -3.86 -14.80
CA LEU A 2 -14.58 -3.11 -14.37
C LEU A 2 -13.51 -3.25 -15.46
N SER A 3 -12.89 -2.13 -15.84
CA SER A 3 -11.86 -2.05 -16.88
C SER A 3 -10.66 -2.96 -16.56
N PRO A 4 -10.08 -3.69 -17.53
CA PRO A 4 -8.94 -4.60 -17.30
C PRO A 4 -7.65 -3.91 -16.83
N ASN A 5 -7.58 -2.58 -16.94
CA ASN A 5 -6.41 -1.78 -16.58
C ASN A 5 -6.82 -0.68 -15.59
N THR A 6 -7.20 -1.07 -14.38
CA THR A 6 -7.19 -0.10 -13.28
C THR A 6 -5.73 -0.03 -12.83
N ASP A 7 -4.99 0.96 -13.32
CA ASP A 7 -3.60 1.19 -12.94
C ASP A 7 -3.46 1.04 -11.42
N PHE A 8 -2.63 0.09 -11.00
CA PHE A 8 -2.43 -0.17 -9.58
C PHE A 8 -1.91 1.09 -8.91
N ASN A 9 -2.77 1.74 -8.13
CA ASN A 9 -2.40 2.95 -7.42
C ASN A 9 -1.74 2.57 -6.10
N VAL A 10 -0.41 2.55 -6.10
CA VAL A 10 0.44 2.29 -4.91
C VAL A 10 -0.01 3.12 -3.71
N MET A 11 -0.38 4.38 -3.92
CA MET A 11 -0.82 5.26 -2.82
C MET A 11 -2.14 4.79 -2.21
N VAL A 12 -3.12 4.42 -3.04
CA VAL A 12 -4.40 3.89 -2.57
C VAL A 12 -4.19 2.56 -1.83
N TRP A 13 -3.38 1.67 -2.40
CA TRP A 13 -3.03 0.41 -1.75
C TRP A 13 -2.37 0.63 -0.39
N VAL A 14 -1.37 1.50 -0.33
CA VAL A 14 -0.63 1.77 0.90
C VAL A 14 -1.54 2.37 1.97
N LYS A 15 -2.34 3.40 1.64
CA LYS A 15 -3.24 4.03 2.61
C LYS A 15 -4.29 3.07 3.16
N ASN A 16 -4.86 2.23 2.29
CA ASN A 16 -5.85 1.23 2.71
C ASN A 16 -5.18 0.09 3.49
N GLY A 17 -4.02 -0.38 3.04
CA GLY A 17 -3.26 -1.44 3.69
C GLY A 17 -2.81 -1.06 5.09
N LEU A 18 -2.36 0.18 5.31
CA LEU A 18 -1.99 0.67 6.64
C LEU A 18 -3.19 0.70 7.60
N GLN A 19 -4.37 1.08 7.11
CA GLN A 19 -5.59 1.04 7.92
C GLN A 19 -6.00 -0.40 8.27
N LEU A 20 -5.94 -1.31 7.30
CA LEU A 20 -6.40 -2.68 7.46
C LEU A 20 -5.45 -3.59 8.24
N PHE A 21 -4.14 -3.51 7.95
CA PHE A 21 -3.15 -4.45 8.51
C PHE A 21 -2.41 -3.89 9.72
N HIS A 22 -2.36 -2.57 9.87
CA HIS A 22 -1.60 -1.89 10.94
C HIS A 22 -2.47 -1.00 11.83
N GLU A 23 -3.80 -1.10 11.70
CA GLU A 23 -4.79 -0.33 12.48
C GLU A 23 -4.53 1.19 12.45
N MET A 24 -3.87 1.68 11.40
CA MET A 24 -3.58 3.11 11.27
C MET A 24 -4.90 3.87 11.13
N SER A 25 -5.04 4.99 11.84
CA SER A 25 -6.24 5.81 11.72
C SER A 25 -6.40 6.35 10.29
N TYR A 26 -7.64 6.56 9.84
CA TYR A 26 -7.90 7.22 8.56
C TYR A 26 -7.15 8.56 8.44
N GLN A 27 -7.17 9.36 9.51
CA GLN A 27 -6.50 10.67 9.57
C GLN A 27 -4.98 10.57 9.39
N ASP A 28 -4.34 9.54 9.97
CA ASP A 28 -2.92 9.32 9.78
C ASP A 28 -2.60 8.75 8.40
N SER A 29 -3.44 7.86 7.86
CA SER A 29 -3.29 7.34 6.51
C SER A 29 -3.31 8.46 5.46
N LEU A 30 -4.08 9.52 5.66
CA LEU A 30 -4.14 10.67 4.74
C LEU A 30 -2.81 11.42 4.66
N LYS A 31 -2.01 11.40 5.72
CA LYS A 31 -0.71 12.08 5.81
C LYS A 31 0.42 11.33 5.10
N ILE A 32 0.19 10.08 4.70
CA ILE A 32 1.16 9.29 3.93
C ILE A 32 1.42 9.90 2.56
N LYS A 33 2.70 9.99 2.18
CA LYS A 33 3.19 10.56 0.93
C LYS A 33 4.07 9.57 0.18
N LEU A 34 4.31 9.82 -1.11
CA LEU A 34 5.04 8.89 -1.98
C LEU A 34 6.50 8.71 -1.51
N GLU A 35 7.15 9.79 -1.06
CA GLU A 35 8.53 9.76 -0.57
C GLU A 35 8.71 8.93 0.71
N MET A 36 7.62 8.60 1.41
CA MET A 36 7.65 7.72 2.58
C MET A 36 7.64 6.24 2.20
N ILE A 37 7.32 5.92 0.94
CA ILE A 37 7.10 4.57 0.45
C ILE A 37 8.34 4.13 -0.33
N VAL A 38 8.97 3.05 0.13
CA VAL A 38 10.07 2.38 -0.55
C VAL A 38 9.57 1.05 -1.06
N GLU A 39 9.49 0.88 -2.38
CA GLU A 39 9.24 -0.41 -2.98
C GLU A 39 10.44 -1.33 -2.74
N ILE A 40 10.16 -2.53 -2.24
CA ILE A 40 11.13 -3.61 -2.08
C ILE A 40 10.68 -4.82 -2.89
N LYS A 41 11.53 -5.85 -2.95
CA LYS A 41 11.29 -7.06 -3.76
C LYS A 41 9.87 -7.62 -3.58
N ASP A 42 9.46 -7.82 -2.33
CA ASP A 42 8.23 -8.53 -1.97
C ASP A 42 7.11 -7.61 -1.45
N GLY A 43 7.28 -6.29 -1.52
CA GLY A 43 6.37 -5.37 -0.84
C GLY A 43 6.74 -3.90 -0.90
N TYR A 44 6.20 -3.16 0.06
CA TYR A 44 6.46 -1.75 0.31
C TYR A 44 6.83 -1.56 1.78
N ASN A 45 7.93 -0.87 2.04
CA ASN A 45 8.22 -0.31 3.35
C ASN A 45 7.71 1.14 3.39
N VAL A 46 7.04 1.51 4.48
CA VAL A 46 6.52 2.86 4.69
C VAL A 46 7.08 3.41 5.99
N LEU A 47 7.87 4.49 5.90
CA LEU A 47 8.42 5.17 7.08
C LEU A 47 7.53 6.35 7.47
N TYR A 48 6.83 6.23 8.59
CA TYR A 48 5.95 7.29 9.11
C TYR A 48 6.11 7.40 10.63
N ASN A 49 6.29 8.62 11.15
CA ASN A 49 6.51 8.88 12.58
C ASN A 49 7.62 8.01 13.22
N ASN A 50 8.76 7.84 12.52
CA ASN A 50 9.88 7.00 12.94
C ASN A 50 9.52 5.51 13.13
N GLN A 51 8.37 5.07 12.62
CA GLN A 51 7.95 3.67 12.57
C GLN A 51 7.99 3.17 11.13
N ASN A 52 8.48 1.94 10.96
CA ASN A 52 8.47 1.25 9.67
C ASN A 52 7.29 0.30 9.62
N TYR A 53 6.43 0.50 8.63
CA TYR A 53 5.33 -0.40 8.31
C TYR A 53 5.67 -1.17 7.04
N TRP A 54 5.31 -2.45 7.00
CA TRP A 54 5.48 -3.28 5.82
C TRP A 54 4.12 -3.66 5.24
N LEU A 55 3.98 -3.56 3.92
CA LEU A 55 2.81 -4.05 3.19
C LEU A 55 3.26 -4.98 2.07
N PRO A 56 2.55 -6.09 1.83
CA PRO A 56 2.84 -6.92 0.67
C PRO A 56 2.52 -6.14 -0.60
N LYS A 57 3.15 -6.53 -1.72
CA LYS A 57 2.63 -6.12 -3.02
C LYS A 57 1.20 -6.65 -3.14
N ASN A 58 0.30 -5.87 -3.73
CA ASN A 58 -0.99 -6.41 -4.14
C ASN A 58 -0.73 -7.31 -5.35
N ILE A 59 -0.29 -8.53 -5.07
CA ILE A 59 -0.18 -9.59 -6.06
C ILE A 59 -1.60 -10.08 -6.20
N ASP A 60 -2.36 -9.56 -7.16
CA ASP A 60 -3.61 -10.21 -7.53
C ASP A 60 -3.27 -11.67 -7.91
N PRO A 61 -3.73 -12.68 -7.14
CA PRO A 61 -3.41 -14.07 -7.42
C PRO A 61 -4.08 -14.57 -8.71
N SER A 62 -4.99 -13.78 -9.30
CA SER A 62 -5.78 -14.21 -10.47
C SER A 62 -5.03 -14.16 -11.81
N PHE A 63 -3.74 -13.75 -11.85
CA PHE A 63 -2.91 -13.76 -13.07
C PHE A 63 -1.80 -14.83 -13.09
N LYS A 64 -2.01 -15.99 -12.46
CA LYS A 64 -1.35 -17.24 -12.88
C LYS A 64 -2.28 -18.45 -12.72
N LYS A 65 -3.11 -18.70 -13.72
CA LYS A 65 -3.41 -20.05 -14.21
C LYS A 65 -3.84 -20.01 -15.67
#